data_AF-A0A8H3Z241-F1
#
_entry.id   AF-A0A8H3Z241-F1
#
_cell.length_a   1.000
_cell.length_b   1.000
_cell.length_c   1.000
_cell.angle_alpha   90.00
_cell.angle_beta   90.00
_cell.angle_gamma   90.00
#
_symmetry.space_group_name_H-M   'P 1'
#
loop_
_entity.id
_entity.type
_entity.pdbx_description
1 polymer ?
#
loop_
_entity_poly.entity_id
_entity_poly.type
_entity_poly.pdbx_seq_one_letter_code
_entity_poly.pdbx_strand_id
1 'polypeptide(L)'
;MNISQELMKKMADPNVHDDPKNHEPRPDPVALTQNPDPSKNASSGVDYEPHPPGISISKERQEIVNKITRLYSGSASEEDMLVYTEKAIYDDPWSYCDDRYKIAGQWYGIPIVMASSKTLATEVVSSTDSEVVFKLRQEYCPRALPAKAVNSLISLALVKEGDVERVKYHKDMWNEKDYSHEGLGKVMKTLNGDHLTKITRPPESLKDPAK
;
A
#
# COMPACT_ATOMS: atom_id res chain seq x y z
N MET A 1 30.53 -28.44 12.58
CA MET A 1 29.11 -28.26 12.20
C MET A 1 29.08 -27.58 10.83
N ASN A 2 28.38 -28.15 9.86
CA ASN A 2 28.43 -27.72 8.47
C ASN A 2 27.50 -26.50 8.29
N ILE A 3 28.01 -25.38 7.79
CA ILE A 3 27.25 -24.10 7.62
C ILE A 3 25.92 -24.33 6.88
N SER A 4 25.91 -25.27 5.93
CA SER A 4 24.71 -25.67 5.18
C SER A 4 23.61 -26.30 6.04
N GLN A 5 23.95 -27.04 7.11
CA GLN A 5 22.96 -27.66 8.00
C GLN A 5 22.34 -26.64 8.96
N GLU A 6 23.10 -25.59 9.32
CA GLU A 6 22.63 -24.53 10.20
C GLU A 6 21.72 -23.54 9.47
N LEU A 7 22.01 -23.26 8.19
CA LEU A 7 21.09 -22.55 7.29
C LEU A 7 19.79 -23.35 7.08
N MET A 8 19.88 -24.65 6.80
CA MET A 8 18.68 -25.48 6.63
C MET A 8 17.86 -25.61 7.91
N LYS A 9 18.50 -25.60 9.10
CA LYS A 9 17.79 -25.54 10.39
C LYS A 9 17.09 -24.20 10.60
N LYS A 10 17.70 -23.07 10.25
CA LYS A 10 17.03 -21.75 10.31
C LYS A 10 15.86 -21.65 9.34
N MET A 11 15.98 -22.22 8.14
CA MET A 11 14.88 -22.23 7.16
C MET A 11 13.74 -23.19 7.54
N ALA A 12 14.02 -24.18 8.40
CA ALA A 12 13.04 -25.17 8.88
C ALA A 12 12.50 -24.86 10.28
N ASP A 13 12.94 -23.79 10.93
CA ASP A 13 12.44 -23.37 12.24
C ASP A 13 11.17 -22.54 12.05
N PRO A 14 9.98 -23.05 12.46
CA PRO A 14 8.72 -22.31 12.33
C PRO A 14 8.68 -21.02 13.16
N ASN A 15 9.64 -20.80 14.07
CA ASN A 15 9.78 -19.56 14.85
C ASN A 15 10.73 -18.53 14.25
N VAL A 16 11.35 -18.78 13.08
CA VAL A 16 12.00 -17.70 12.33
C VAL A 16 10.89 -16.86 11.71
N HIS A 17 10.43 -15.87 12.47
CA HIS A 17 9.55 -14.85 11.96
C HIS A 17 10.23 -14.15 10.79
N ASP A 18 9.69 -14.37 9.59
CA ASP A 18 10.10 -13.65 8.39
C ASP A 18 9.79 -12.16 8.58
N ASP A 19 10.83 -11.35 8.87
CA ASP A 19 10.67 -9.91 9.10
C ASP A 19 10.22 -9.23 7.80
N PRO A 20 9.05 -8.58 7.76
CA PRO A 20 8.54 -7.92 6.56
C PRO A 20 9.48 -6.86 6.00
N LYS A 21 10.39 -6.27 6.81
CA LYS A 21 11.41 -5.32 6.33
C LYS A 21 12.34 -5.92 5.28
N ASN A 22 12.56 -7.25 5.30
CA ASN A 22 13.38 -7.93 4.31
C ASN A 22 12.69 -8.06 2.94
N HIS A 23 11.41 -7.67 2.86
CA HIS A 23 10.54 -7.80 1.68
C HIS A 23 10.02 -6.46 1.19
N GLU A 24 10.72 -5.37 1.51
CA GLU A 24 10.46 -4.07 0.90
C GLU A 24 10.46 -4.22 -0.63
N PRO A 25 9.34 -3.96 -1.32
CA PRO A 25 9.28 -4.01 -2.77
C PRO A 25 10.11 -2.83 -3.32
N ARG A 26 10.97 -3.12 -4.29
CA ARG A 26 11.82 -2.14 -4.99
C ARG A 26 11.51 -2.17 -6.48
N PRO A 27 10.29 -1.79 -6.89
CA PRO A 27 9.94 -1.71 -8.30
C PRO A 27 10.89 -0.75 -9.02
N ASP A 28 11.20 -1.04 -10.29
CA ASP A 28 11.82 -0.06 -11.18
C ASP A 28 10.70 0.79 -11.78
N PRO A 29 10.47 2.02 -11.29
CA PRO A 29 9.36 2.85 -11.76
C PRO A 29 9.55 3.24 -13.22
N VAL A 30 10.77 3.35 -13.73
CA VAL A 30 11.02 3.68 -15.13
C VAL A 30 10.61 2.51 -16.01
N ALA A 31 11.09 1.31 -15.71
CA ALA A 31 10.73 0.11 -16.47
C ALA A 31 9.21 -0.18 -16.47
N LEU A 32 8.52 0.11 -15.36
CA LEU A 32 7.09 -0.16 -15.19
C LEU A 32 6.16 0.92 -15.76
N THR A 33 6.69 2.08 -16.14
CA THR A 33 5.87 3.24 -16.54
C THR A 33 6.22 3.81 -17.90
N GLN A 34 7.24 3.28 -18.57
CA GLN A 34 7.58 3.69 -19.93
C GLN A 34 6.49 3.29 -20.93
N ASN A 35 6.21 4.22 -21.85
CA ASN A 35 5.37 3.98 -23.00
C ASN A 35 6.17 3.27 -24.10
N PRO A 36 5.56 2.32 -24.84
CA PRO A 36 6.18 1.72 -26.03
C PRO A 36 6.60 2.75 -27.08
N ASP A 37 5.95 3.91 -27.11
CA ASP A 37 6.34 5.08 -27.89
C ASP A 37 7.06 6.09 -26.98
N PRO A 38 8.41 6.21 -27.07
CA PRO A 38 9.17 7.08 -26.19
C PRO A 38 8.78 8.56 -26.27
N SER A 39 8.16 9.00 -27.38
CA SER A 39 7.69 10.39 -27.54
C SER A 39 6.50 10.73 -26.64
N LYS A 40 5.83 9.70 -26.10
CA LYS A 40 4.71 9.82 -25.16
C LYS A 40 5.13 9.71 -23.70
N ASN A 41 6.42 9.48 -23.42
CA ASN A 41 6.91 9.42 -22.06
C ASN A 41 6.79 10.78 -21.38
N ALA A 42 6.41 10.77 -20.11
CA ALA A 42 6.42 11.97 -19.30
C ALA A 42 7.84 12.56 -19.24
N SER A 43 7.94 13.89 -19.28
CA SER A 43 9.23 14.60 -19.18
C SER A 43 9.97 14.34 -17.87
N SER A 44 9.27 13.85 -16.83
CA SER A 44 9.82 13.38 -15.56
C SER A 44 10.50 12.01 -15.64
N GLY A 45 10.39 11.29 -16.75
CA GLY A 45 10.93 9.94 -16.92
C GLY A 45 10.08 8.81 -16.32
N VAL A 46 9.04 9.15 -15.53
CA VAL A 46 8.07 8.23 -14.94
C VAL A 46 6.63 8.73 -15.14
N ASP A 47 5.71 7.81 -15.44
CA ASP A 47 4.27 8.07 -15.59
C ASP A 47 3.41 7.17 -14.69
N TYR A 48 2.92 7.73 -13.59
CA TYR A 48 2.04 7.03 -12.66
C TYR A 48 0.55 7.21 -12.99
N GLU A 49 0.19 7.90 -14.08
CA GLU A 49 -1.21 7.98 -14.50
C GLU A 49 -1.69 6.60 -15.01
N PRO A 50 -2.81 6.08 -14.49
CA PRO A 50 -3.39 4.83 -14.99
C PRO A 50 -3.99 4.97 -16.39
N HIS A 51 -3.67 4.03 -17.28
CA HIS A 51 -4.20 3.92 -18.65
C HIS A 51 -4.86 2.54 -18.86
N PRO A 52 -6.05 2.29 -18.30
CA PRO A 52 -6.71 0.99 -18.40
C PRO A 52 -7.05 0.61 -19.87
N PRO A 53 -7.11 -0.69 -20.20
CA PRO A 53 -6.98 -1.83 -19.30
C PRO A 53 -5.52 -2.19 -18.97
N GLY A 54 -5.26 -2.55 -17.71
CA GLY A 54 -3.97 -3.13 -17.29
C GLY A 54 -3.85 -4.62 -17.60
N ILE A 55 -2.82 -5.27 -17.05
CA ILE A 55 -2.67 -6.73 -17.17
C ILE A 55 -3.76 -7.48 -16.39
N SER A 56 -4.15 -8.65 -16.88
CA SER A 56 -5.10 -9.52 -16.17
C SER A 56 -4.43 -10.23 -14.99
N ILE A 57 -5.13 -10.29 -13.86
CA ILE A 57 -4.70 -10.97 -12.63
C ILE A 57 -5.75 -11.98 -12.17
N SER A 58 -5.38 -12.85 -11.23
CA SER A 58 -6.31 -13.80 -10.63
C SER A 58 -7.45 -13.08 -9.90
N LYS A 59 -8.60 -13.76 -9.74
CA LYS A 59 -9.74 -13.22 -8.98
C LYS A 59 -9.35 -12.86 -7.54
N GLU A 60 -8.48 -13.65 -6.92
CA GLU A 60 -7.97 -13.41 -5.56
C GLU A 60 -7.18 -12.11 -5.48
N ARG A 61 -6.24 -11.88 -6.41
CA ARG A 61 -5.45 -10.64 -6.45
C ARG A 61 -6.27 -9.43 -6.85
N GLN A 62 -7.27 -9.61 -7.71
CA GLN A 62 -8.23 -8.54 -7.99
C GLN A 62 -8.98 -8.12 -6.73
N GLU A 63 -9.34 -9.07 -5.86
CA GLU A 63 -9.97 -8.72 -4.59
C GLU A 63 -9.00 -8.02 -3.61
N ILE A 64 -7.71 -8.38 -3.61
CA ILE A 64 -6.69 -7.61 -2.89
C ILE A 64 -6.67 -6.15 -3.37
N VAL A 65 -6.58 -5.92 -4.69
CA VAL A 65 -6.62 -4.56 -5.25
C VAL A 65 -7.91 -3.83 -4.88
N ASN A 66 -9.07 -4.50 -4.95
CA ASN A 66 -10.35 -3.92 -4.56
C ASN A 66 -10.37 -3.49 -3.09
N LYS A 67 -9.92 -4.37 -2.17
CA LYS A 67 -9.80 -4.05 -0.73
C LYS A 67 -8.91 -2.83 -0.52
N ILE A 68 -7.73 -2.79 -1.14
CA ILE A 68 -6.83 -1.64 -1.05
C ILE A 68 -7.50 -0.36 -1.54
N THR A 69 -8.22 -0.37 -2.68
CA THR A 69 -8.93 0.83 -3.17
C THR A 69 -10.08 1.29 -2.25
N ARG A 70 -10.78 0.36 -1.57
CA ARG A 70 -11.76 0.70 -0.52
C ARG A 70 -11.10 1.41 0.66
N LEU A 71 -9.91 0.96 1.07
CA LEU A 71 -9.13 1.62 2.12
C LEU A 71 -8.72 3.05 1.71
N TYR A 72 -8.18 3.24 0.51
CA TYR A 72 -7.84 4.57 -0.02
C TYR A 72 -9.06 5.50 -0.11
N SER A 73 -10.24 4.95 -0.44
CA SER A 73 -11.50 5.70 -0.52
C SER A 73 -12.13 6.00 0.85
N GLY A 74 -11.46 5.66 1.95
CA GLY A 74 -11.91 5.97 3.31
C GLY A 74 -13.10 5.13 3.78
N SER A 75 -13.33 3.97 3.16
CA SER A 75 -14.40 3.03 3.53
C SER A 75 -13.85 1.78 4.21
N ALA A 76 -12.82 1.95 5.04
CA ALA A 76 -12.16 0.84 5.71
C ALA A 76 -13.12 0.07 6.64
N SER A 77 -13.03 -1.26 6.58
CA SER A 77 -13.72 -2.19 7.47
C SER A 77 -12.72 -3.19 8.07
N GLU A 78 -13.13 -3.91 9.12
CA GLU A 78 -12.30 -5.00 9.67
C GLU A 78 -11.96 -6.05 8.61
N GLU A 79 -12.93 -6.41 7.76
CA GLU A 79 -12.74 -7.37 6.68
C GLU A 79 -11.76 -6.89 5.60
N ASP A 80 -11.77 -5.60 5.27
CA ASP A 80 -10.79 -5.01 4.35
C ASP A 80 -9.39 -5.02 4.98
N MET A 81 -9.27 -4.78 6.29
CA MET A 81 -8.00 -4.81 6.99
C MET A 81 -7.35 -6.20 7.04
N LEU A 82 -8.13 -7.28 6.93
CA LEU A 82 -7.61 -8.65 6.82
C LEU A 82 -6.88 -8.94 5.50
N VAL A 83 -6.84 -7.97 4.57
CA VAL A 83 -5.93 -8.01 3.43
C VAL A 83 -4.46 -7.99 3.86
N TYR A 84 -4.16 -7.41 5.03
CA TYR A 84 -2.82 -7.37 5.60
C TYR A 84 -2.57 -8.52 6.58
N THR A 85 -1.34 -9.04 6.52
CA THR A 85 -0.78 -9.84 7.62
C THR A 85 -0.69 -9.00 8.90
N GLU A 86 -0.63 -9.65 10.07
CA GLU A 86 -0.57 -8.95 11.37
C GLU A 86 0.64 -8.01 11.48
N LYS A 87 1.79 -8.43 10.96
CA LYS A 87 3.06 -7.68 11.00
C LYS A 87 3.30 -6.86 9.74
N ALA A 88 2.29 -6.69 8.88
CA ALA A 88 2.46 -6.00 7.61
C ALA A 88 3.05 -4.59 7.80
N ILE A 89 3.87 -4.18 6.84
CA ILE A 89 4.40 -2.82 6.77
C ILE A 89 3.60 -2.01 5.74
N TYR A 90 3.30 -0.78 6.10
CA TYR A 90 2.86 0.26 5.16
C TYR A 90 3.89 1.38 5.17
N ASP A 91 4.32 1.77 3.98
CA ASP A 91 5.42 2.71 3.77
C ASP A 91 5.05 3.66 2.63
N ASP A 92 4.82 4.91 2.98
CA ASP A 92 4.56 5.99 2.05
C ASP A 92 5.44 7.21 2.40
N PRO A 93 5.53 8.22 1.52
CA PRO A 93 6.16 9.52 1.76
C PRO A 93 6.02 10.18 3.15
N TRP A 94 4.93 9.92 3.86
CA TRP A 94 4.48 10.63 5.06
C TRP A 94 4.30 9.73 6.27
N SER A 95 4.17 8.43 6.09
CA SER A 95 3.74 7.47 7.10
C SER A 95 4.48 6.16 6.96
N TYR A 96 4.90 5.63 8.11
CA TYR A 96 5.50 4.31 8.22
C TYR A 96 4.81 3.57 9.35
N CYS A 97 4.09 2.50 9.03
CA CYS A 97 3.40 1.64 9.98
C CYS A 97 4.02 0.26 9.93
N ASP A 98 4.34 -0.31 11.09
CA ASP A 98 5.04 -1.60 11.23
C ASP A 98 4.16 -2.73 11.80
N ASP A 99 2.84 -2.53 11.83
CA ASP A 99 1.84 -3.57 12.05
C ASP A 99 0.47 -3.17 11.50
N ARG A 100 -0.41 -4.17 11.32
CA ARG A 100 -1.77 -4.00 10.79
C ARG A 100 -2.61 -3.00 11.59
N TYR A 101 -2.41 -2.91 12.91
CA TYR A 101 -3.20 -2.01 13.75
C TYR A 101 -2.85 -0.54 13.49
N LYS A 102 -1.56 -0.22 13.36
CA LYS A 102 -1.11 1.12 12.93
C LYS A 102 -1.57 1.45 11.51
N ILE A 103 -1.52 0.47 10.61
CA ILE A 103 -2.07 0.60 9.26
C ILE A 103 -3.57 0.91 9.32
N ALA A 104 -4.34 0.23 10.17
CA ALA A 104 -5.76 0.52 10.38
C ALA A 104 -5.96 1.96 10.85
N GLY A 105 -5.12 2.45 11.77
CA GLY A 105 -5.10 3.85 12.20
C GLY A 105 -5.08 4.82 11.02
N GLN A 106 -4.18 4.61 10.05
CA GLN A 106 -4.10 5.41 8.82
C GLN A 106 -5.43 5.41 8.04
N TRP A 107 -5.96 4.22 7.71
CA TRP A 107 -7.12 4.10 6.83
C TRP A 107 -8.43 4.58 7.47
N TYR A 108 -8.64 4.29 8.76
CA TYR A 108 -9.79 4.81 9.52
C TYR A 108 -9.71 6.34 9.74
N GLY A 109 -8.52 6.93 9.58
CA GLY A 109 -8.29 8.37 9.65
C GLY A 109 -8.80 9.18 8.48
N ILE A 110 -8.81 8.59 7.28
CA ILE A 110 -9.23 9.27 6.05
C ILE A 110 -10.60 9.96 6.18
N PRO A 111 -11.69 9.28 6.61
CA PRO A 111 -13.00 9.93 6.73
C PRO A 111 -13.08 11.03 7.80
N ILE A 112 -12.14 11.09 8.74
CA ILE A 112 -12.08 12.16 9.74
C ILE A 112 -11.62 13.46 9.09
N VAL A 113 -10.52 13.42 8.33
CA VAL A 113 -9.88 14.62 7.76
C VAL A 113 -10.40 14.98 6.36
N MET A 114 -10.90 14.00 5.61
CA MET A 114 -11.43 14.19 4.26
C MET A 114 -12.95 14.35 4.28
N ALA A 115 -13.47 15.27 3.47
CA ALA A 115 -14.89 15.31 3.10
C ALA A 115 -15.22 14.15 2.16
N SER A 116 -14.30 13.80 1.26
CA SER A 116 -14.37 12.59 0.44
C SER A 116 -12.98 12.14 0.00
N SER A 117 -12.83 10.84 -0.22
CA SER A 117 -11.67 10.23 -0.90
C SER A 117 -12.20 9.23 -1.92
N LYS A 118 -11.73 9.27 -3.17
CA LYS A 118 -12.25 8.43 -4.26
C LYS A 118 -11.15 7.91 -5.17
N THR A 119 -11.13 6.61 -5.38
CA THR A 119 -10.33 6.01 -6.46
C THR A 119 -10.96 6.36 -7.80
N LEU A 120 -10.19 7.07 -8.65
CA LEU A 120 -10.63 7.48 -9.98
C LEU A 120 -10.27 6.44 -11.04
N ALA A 121 -9.09 5.84 -10.94
CA ALA A 121 -8.63 4.81 -11.88
C ALA A 121 -7.54 3.94 -11.25
N THR A 122 -7.43 2.70 -11.75
CA THR A 122 -6.32 1.79 -11.48
C THR A 122 -5.83 1.13 -12.77
N GLU A 123 -4.55 0.78 -12.81
CA GLU A 123 -3.94 0.02 -13.91
C GLU A 123 -2.90 -0.93 -13.32
N VAL A 124 -3.15 -2.24 -13.38
CA VAL A 124 -2.13 -3.23 -12.96
C VAL A 124 -1.05 -3.29 -14.03
N VAL A 125 0.20 -3.08 -13.62
CA VAL A 125 1.37 -3.04 -14.52
C VAL A 125 2.31 -4.23 -14.32
N SER A 126 2.26 -4.89 -13.15
CA SER A 126 3.02 -6.12 -12.89
C SER A 126 2.30 -7.03 -11.89
N SER A 127 2.46 -8.34 -12.09
CA SER A 127 1.95 -9.37 -11.18
C SER A 127 2.88 -10.59 -11.26
N THR A 128 3.63 -10.87 -10.20
CA THR A 128 4.55 -12.01 -10.07
C THR A 128 4.05 -12.95 -8.97
N ASP A 129 4.67 -14.10 -8.75
CA ASP A 129 4.23 -15.04 -7.70
C ASP A 129 4.15 -14.43 -6.29
N SER A 130 4.88 -13.35 -6.02
CA SER A 130 4.95 -12.72 -4.68
C SER A 130 4.70 -11.22 -4.68
N GLU A 131 4.30 -10.62 -5.81
CA GLU A 131 4.13 -9.17 -5.91
C GLU A 131 3.00 -8.78 -6.85
N VAL A 132 2.29 -7.71 -6.52
CA VAL A 132 1.39 -7.00 -7.43
C VAL A 132 1.78 -5.52 -7.43
N VAL A 133 1.95 -4.94 -8.62
CA VAL A 133 2.23 -3.51 -8.80
C VAL A 133 1.16 -2.90 -9.69
N PHE A 134 0.56 -1.80 -9.24
CA PHE A 134 -0.46 -1.09 -10.00
C PHE A 134 -0.34 0.42 -9.83
N LYS A 135 -0.69 1.16 -10.87
CA LYS A 135 -0.89 2.59 -10.80
C LYS A 135 -2.25 2.90 -10.19
N LEU A 136 -2.31 3.92 -9.36
CA LEU A 136 -3.51 4.40 -8.68
C LEU A 136 -3.67 5.89 -8.93
N ARG A 137 -4.85 6.30 -9.39
CA ARG A 137 -5.27 7.71 -9.37
C ARG A 137 -6.31 7.91 -8.29
N GLN A 138 -5.96 8.67 -7.26
CA GLN A 138 -6.80 8.89 -6.09
C GLN A 138 -7.14 10.37 -5.94
N GLU A 139 -8.42 10.69 -5.82
CA GLU A 139 -8.88 12.04 -5.46
C GLU A 139 -9.06 12.15 -3.95
N TYR A 140 -8.41 13.15 -3.36
CA TYR A 140 -8.60 13.55 -1.97
C TYR A 140 -9.28 14.91 -1.91
N CYS A 141 -10.36 15.01 -1.15
CA CYS A 141 -11.05 16.26 -0.87
C CYS A 141 -11.04 16.53 0.64
N PRO A 142 -10.05 17.29 1.16
CA PRO A 142 -10.05 17.68 2.56
C PRO A 142 -11.25 18.60 2.88
N ARG A 143 -11.79 18.55 4.09
CA ARG A 143 -13.03 19.28 4.45
C ARG A 143 -13.01 20.80 4.22
N ALA A 144 -11.83 21.42 4.20
CA ALA A 144 -11.66 22.87 4.08
C ALA A 144 -10.77 23.30 2.90
N LEU A 145 -10.41 22.36 2.01
CA LEU A 145 -9.52 22.61 0.87
C LEU A 145 -10.14 22.04 -0.41
N PRO A 146 -9.77 22.56 -1.59
CA PRO A 146 -10.21 21.97 -2.85
C PRO A 146 -9.73 20.52 -3.00
N ALA A 147 -10.48 19.74 -3.78
CA ALA A 147 -10.09 18.39 -4.13
C ALA A 147 -8.83 18.36 -4.99
N LYS A 148 -7.98 17.35 -4.79
CA LYS A 148 -6.76 17.12 -5.56
C LYS A 148 -6.65 15.64 -5.92
N ALA A 149 -6.41 15.35 -7.20
CA ALA A 149 -6.05 14.02 -7.66
C ALA A 149 -4.54 13.82 -7.56
N VAL A 150 -4.13 12.65 -7.08
CA VAL A 150 -2.74 12.21 -6.95
C VAL A 150 -2.57 10.90 -7.72
N ASN A 151 -1.45 10.77 -8.41
CA ASN A 151 -1.05 9.54 -9.08
C ASN A 151 0.06 8.85 -8.30
N SER A 152 -0.12 7.56 -8.03
CA SER A 152 0.79 6.73 -7.26
C SER A 152 1.14 5.43 -7.99
N LEU A 153 2.35 4.92 -7.75
CA LEU A 153 2.73 3.54 -8.04
C LEU A 153 2.68 2.72 -6.76
N ILE A 154 1.68 1.83 -6.66
CA ILE A 154 1.45 0.98 -5.49
C ILE A 154 2.11 -0.38 -5.72
N SER A 155 2.97 -0.79 -4.79
CA SER A 155 3.63 -2.10 -4.80
C SER A 155 3.27 -2.90 -3.57
N LEU A 156 2.69 -4.08 -3.78
CA LEU A 156 2.24 -4.99 -2.75
C LEU A 156 3.08 -6.25 -2.77
N ALA A 157 3.91 -6.46 -1.74
CA ALA A 157 4.54 -7.74 -1.50
C ALA A 157 3.53 -8.68 -0.82
N LEU A 158 3.36 -9.87 -1.39
CA LEU A 158 2.38 -10.85 -0.99
C LEU A 158 3.04 -12.05 -0.29
N VAL A 159 2.26 -12.70 0.58
CA VAL A 159 2.61 -13.97 1.21
C VAL A 159 1.35 -14.82 1.34
N LYS A 160 1.51 -16.14 1.31
CA LYS A 160 0.42 -17.07 1.62
C LYS A 160 0.40 -17.37 3.11
N GLU A 161 -0.72 -17.10 3.76
CA GLU A 161 -1.01 -17.53 5.12
C GLU A 161 -2.12 -18.59 5.07
N GLY A 162 -1.71 -19.86 5.06
CA GLY A 162 -2.60 -20.96 4.70
C GLY A 162 -2.94 -20.91 3.21
N ASP A 163 -4.23 -20.93 2.88
CA ASP A 163 -4.74 -20.90 1.51
C ASP A 163 -5.10 -19.48 1.01
N VAL A 164 -4.72 -18.43 1.75
CA VAL A 164 -5.09 -17.03 1.45
C VAL A 164 -3.83 -16.19 1.20
N GLU A 165 -3.77 -15.50 0.06
CA GLU A 165 -2.77 -14.44 -0.19
C GLU A 165 -3.09 -13.19 0.63
N ARG A 166 -2.08 -12.67 1.34
CA ARG A 166 -2.15 -11.43 2.11
C ARG A 166 -0.97 -10.53 1.80
N VAL A 167 -1.15 -9.24 2.05
CA VAL A 167 -0.12 -8.20 1.92
C VAL A 167 0.76 -8.21 3.16
N LYS A 168 2.06 -8.43 2.96
CA LYS A 168 3.09 -8.27 4.00
C LYS A 168 3.82 -6.94 3.92
N TYR A 169 3.85 -6.31 2.76
CA TYR A 169 4.43 -4.97 2.58
C TYR A 169 3.62 -4.20 1.54
N HIS A 170 3.22 -2.98 1.87
CA HIS A 170 2.54 -2.04 0.97
C HIS A 170 3.40 -0.79 0.86
N LYS A 171 3.95 -0.55 -0.32
CA LYS A 171 4.70 0.66 -0.64
C LYS A 171 3.88 1.54 -1.58
N ASP A 172 3.62 2.78 -1.17
CA ASP A 172 2.94 3.79 -1.97
C ASP A 172 3.95 4.86 -2.41
N MET A 173 4.25 4.93 -3.70
CA MET A 173 5.16 5.92 -4.26
C MET A 173 4.39 6.98 -5.04
N TRP A 174 4.35 8.19 -4.49
CA TRP A 174 3.68 9.33 -5.10
C TRP A 174 4.53 9.90 -6.23
N ASN A 175 3.88 10.47 -7.25
CA ASN A 175 4.60 11.24 -8.27
C ASN A 175 5.25 12.47 -7.60
N GLU A 176 6.52 12.76 -7.93
CA GLU A 176 7.29 13.90 -7.37
C GLU A 176 6.57 15.24 -7.53
N LYS A 177 5.70 15.39 -8.54
CA LYS A 177 4.91 16.61 -8.76
C LYS A 177 3.83 16.86 -7.70
N ASP A 178 3.40 15.82 -6.97
CA ASP A 178 2.36 15.94 -5.94
C ASP A 178 2.89 16.30 -4.55
N TYR A 179 4.22 16.38 -4.42
CA TYR A 179 4.97 16.86 -3.25
C TYR A 179 4.93 18.41 -3.13
N SER A 180 3.75 19.01 -3.04
CA SER A 180 3.66 20.41 -2.58
C SER A 180 3.57 20.44 -1.05
N HIS A 181 4.49 21.17 -0.39
CA HIS A 181 4.45 21.42 1.05
C HIS A 181 3.20 22.20 1.52
N GLU A 182 2.42 22.74 0.58
CA GLU A 182 1.20 23.49 0.82
C GLU A 182 -0.04 22.62 0.55
N GLY A 183 -0.98 22.60 1.50
CA GLY A 183 -2.26 21.87 1.39
C GLY A 183 -2.19 20.40 1.81
N LEU A 184 -2.15 19.50 0.81
CA LEU A 184 -2.35 18.05 1.02
C LEU A 184 -1.27 17.42 1.90
N GLY A 185 0.00 17.77 1.72
CA GLY A 185 1.08 17.24 2.56
C GLY A 185 0.91 17.58 4.05
N LYS A 186 0.34 18.75 4.38
CA LYS A 186 0.02 19.12 5.77
C LYS A 186 -1.12 18.26 6.33
N VAL A 187 -2.15 17.97 5.52
CA VAL A 187 -3.26 17.07 5.91
C VAL A 187 -2.77 15.64 6.07
N MET A 188 -1.95 15.13 5.14
CA MET A 188 -1.39 13.77 5.24
C MET A 188 -0.47 13.61 6.45
N LYS A 189 0.30 14.65 6.82
CA LYS A 189 1.05 14.66 8.10
C LYS A 189 0.16 14.51 9.33
N THR A 190 -1.08 15.00 9.29
CA THR A 190 -2.02 14.79 10.40
C THR A 190 -2.49 13.34 10.50
N LEU A 191 -2.29 12.51 9.47
CA LEU A 191 -2.69 11.10 9.43
C LEU A 191 -1.63 10.12 9.98
N ASN A 192 -0.46 10.59 10.46
CA ASN A 192 0.62 9.72 10.95
C ASN A 192 0.12 8.72 12.04
N GLY A 193 0.28 7.41 11.77
CA GLY A 193 -0.42 6.30 12.42
C GLY A 193 -0.24 6.18 13.94
N ASP A 194 0.92 6.54 14.48
CA ASP A 194 1.20 6.44 15.92
C ASP A 194 0.35 7.42 16.75
N HIS A 195 -0.01 8.58 16.19
CA HIS A 195 -0.93 9.51 16.84
C HIS A 195 -2.40 9.18 16.50
N LEU A 196 -2.63 8.67 15.29
CA LEU A 196 -3.99 8.49 14.78
C LEU A 196 -4.73 7.33 15.41
N THR A 197 -4.07 6.25 15.80
CA THR A 197 -4.73 5.12 16.50
C THR A 197 -5.48 5.58 17.75
N LYS A 198 -4.98 6.62 18.45
CA LYS A 198 -5.64 7.22 19.63
C LYS A 198 -6.91 8.00 19.28
N ILE A 199 -6.98 8.56 18.07
CA ILE A 199 -8.09 9.39 17.58
C ILE A 199 -9.13 8.53 16.87
N THR A 200 -8.68 7.66 15.95
CA THR A 200 -9.52 6.81 15.10
C THR A 200 -10.07 5.60 15.83
N ARG A 201 -9.36 5.11 16.86
CA ARG A 201 -9.70 3.92 17.65
C ARG A 201 -10.12 2.74 16.76
N PRO A 202 -9.22 2.22 15.90
CA PRO A 202 -9.52 1.06 15.09
C PRO A 202 -9.92 -0.13 15.98
N PRO A 203 -10.69 -1.09 15.47
CA PRO A 203 -11.11 -2.25 16.23
C PRO A 203 -9.95 -2.98 16.90
N GLU A 204 -10.10 -3.29 18.18
CA GLU A 204 -9.07 -3.93 19.00
C GLU A 204 -8.71 -5.33 18.50
N SER A 205 -9.64 -5.99 17.80
CA SER A 205 -9.45 -7.26 17.08
C SER A 205 -8.31 -7.21 16.06
N LEU A 206 -7.92 -6.02 15.59
CA LEU A 206 -6.85 -5.84 14.61
C LEU A 206 -5.45 -5.77 15.24
N LYS A 207 -5.34 -5.69 16.57
CA LYS A 207 -4.06 -5.74 17.28
C LYS A 207 -3.39 -7.10 17.13
N ASP A 208 -2.07 -7.08 17.12
CA ASP A 208 -1.28 -8.31 17.27
C ASP A 208 -1.59 -8.90 18.65
N PRO A 209 -2.11 -10.13 18.77
CA PRO A 209 -2.43 -10.73 20.07
C PRO A 209 -1.21 -10.92 20.98
N ALA A 210 0.02 -10.80 20.45
CA ALA A 210 1.26 -10.82 21.22
C ALA A 210 1.66 -9.44 21.78
N LYS A 211 0.93 -8.35 21.48
CA LYS A 211 1.17 -6.98 21.95
C LYS A 211 -0.02 -6.42 22.73
#